data_AF-A0AA51L2A3-F1
#
_entry.id   AF-A0AA51L2A3-F1
#
_cell.length_a   1.000
_cell.length_b   1.000
_cell.length_c   1.000
_cell.angle_alpha   90.00
_cell.angle_beta   90.00
_cell.angle_gamma   90.00
#
_symmetry.space_group_name_H-M   'P 1'
#
loop_
_entity.id
_entity.type
_entity.pdbx_description
1 polymer ?
#
loop_
_entity_poly.entity_id
_entity_poly.type
_entity_poly.pdbx_seq_one_letter_code
_entity_poly.pdbx_strand_id
1 'polypeptide(L)'
;MTKEEVIKILLQIEAVYPDFLTKNETVSCWFTFATVMDYAKVQARLFAHIRRSPYPPRLFQLTDITASDFPSVCGEEDMNNKQPILSWMDEYSLKA
;
A
#
# COMPACT_ATOMS: atom_id res chain seq x y z
N MET A 1 -8.11 -2.71 12.89
CA MET A 1 -6.97 -3.64 13.06
C MET A 1 -5.98 -3.12 14.10
N THR A 2 -5.13 -3.98 14.66
CA THR A 2 -4.03 -3.58 15.55
C THR A 2 -2.76 -3.22 14.75
N LYS A 3 -1.80 -2.54 15.37
CA LYS A 3 -0.50 -2.24 14.73
C LYS A 3 0.26 -3.52 14.37
N GLU A 4 0.13 -4.55 15.19
CA GLU A 4 0.75 -5.86 14.93
C GLU A 4 0.16 -6.52 13.68
N GLU A 5 -1.16 -6.42 13.50
CA GLU A 5 -1.86 -6.90 12.31
C GLU A 5 -1.43 -6.17 11.04
N VAL A 6 -1.24 -4.83 11.11
CA VAL A 6 -0.66 -4.04 10.01
C VAL A 6 0.72 -4.56 9.63
N ILE A 7 1.62 -4.73 10.61
CA ILE A 7 2.99 -5.19 10.35
C ILE A 7 2.97 -6.58 9.73
N LYS A 8 2.12 -7.48 10.21
CA LYS A 8 1.95 -8.83 9.62
C LYS A 8 1.58 -8.75 8.14
N ILE A 9 0.67 -7.85 7.77
CA ILE A 9 0.29 -7.66 6.36
C ILE A 9 1.47 -7.13 5.53
N LEU A 10 2.18 -6.11 6.01
CA LEU A 10 3.33 -5.53 5.30
C LEU A 10 4.43 -6.57 5.08
N LEU A 11 4.77 -7.35 6.11
CA LEU A 11 5.73 -8.45 6.01
C LEU A 11 5.26 -9.54 5.03
N GLN A 12 3.96 -9.83 4.97
CA GLN A 12 3.42 -10.77 3.98
C GLN A 12 3.57 -10.25 2.55
N ILE A 13 3.43 -8.95 2.33
CA ILE A 13 3.65 -8.32 1.02
C ILE A 13 5.14 -8.44 0.65
N GLU A 14 6.06 -8.04 1.53
CA GLU A 14 7.52 -8.17 1.29
C GLU A 14 7.95 -9.62 1.00
N ALA A 15 7.40 -10.58 1.74
CA ALA A 15 7.73 -11.99 1.55
C ALA A 15 7.29 -12.53 0.18
N VAL A 16 6.23 -11.98 -0.40
CA VAL A 16 5.69 -12.40 -1.70
C VAL A 16 6.33 -11.61 -2.85
N TYR A 17 6.66 -10.35 -2.61
CA TYR A 17 7.23 -9.43 -3.58
C TYR A 17 8.65 -9.04 -3.13
N PRO A 18 9.70 -9.78 -3.53
CA PRO A 18 11.05 -9.56 -3.03
C PRO A 18 11.66 -8.20 -3.38
N ASP A 19 11.16 -7.55 -4.44
CA ASP A 19 11.56 -6.20 -4.85
C ASP A 19 10.75 -5.09 -4.15
N PHE A 20 9.79 -5.46 -3.30
CA PHE A 20 9.02 -4.53 -2.48
C PHE A 20 9.70 -4.35 -1.13
N LEU A 21 10.08 -3.11 -0.83
CA LEU A 21 10.64 -2.73 0.46
C LEU A 21 9.68 -1.75 1.16
N THR A 22 9.22 -2.14 2.35
CA THR A 22 8.37 -1.30 3.19
C THR A 22 9.22 -0.21 3.83
N LYS A 23 8.96 1.04 3.44
CA LYS A 23 9.60 2.21 4.05
C LYS A 23 8.85 2.63 5.33
N ASN A 24 9.54 3.35 6.22
CA ASN A 24 8.95 3.88 7.47
C ASN A 24 7.71 4.76 7.21
N GLU A 25 7.71 5.50 6.11
CA GLU A 25 6.57 6.33 5.67
C GLU A 25 5.35 5.45 5.34
N THR A 26 5.57 4.31 4.67
CA THR A 26 4.51 3.34 4.38
C THR A 26 3.96 2.76 5.68
N VAL A 27 4.80 2.35 6.62
CA VAL A 27 4.34 1.83 7.91
C VAL A 27 3.49 2.88 8.65
N SER A 28 3.98 4.13 8.70
CA SER A 28 3.30 5.24 9.37
C SER A 28 1.95 5.54 8.72
N CYS A 29 1.90 5.55 7.39
CA CYS A 29 0.68 5.71 6.60
C CYS A 29 -0.35 4.62 6.94
N TRP A 30 0.06 3.35 6.94
CA TRP A 30 -0.84 2.24 7.27
C TRP A 30 -1.32 2.30 8.72
N PHE A 31 -0.50 2.77 9.66
CA PHE A 31 -0.92 2.98 11.04
C PHE A 31 -1.99 4.05 11.20
N THR A 32 -1.93 5.13 10.41
CA THR A 32 -2.98 6.18 10.40
C THR A 32 -4.36 5.60 10.09
N PHE A 33 -4.42 4.63 9.17
CA PHE A 33 -5.67 3.99 8.77
C PHE A 33 -5.98 2.68 9.52
N ALA A 34 -5.09 2.21 10.41
CA ALA A 34 -5.25 0.94 11.10
C ALA A 34 -6.58 0.83 11.86
N THR A 35 -7.09 1.95 12.38
CA THR A 35 -8.36 1.99 13.13
C THR A 35 -9.59 1.79 12.24
N VAL A 36 -9.54 2.22 10.97
CA VAL A 36 -10.67 2.14 10.02
C VAL A 36 -10.64 0.88 9.16
N MET A 37 -9.52 0.15 9.14
CA MET A 37 -9.35 -1.06 8.34
C MET A 37 -9.70 -2.34 9.13
N ASP A 38 -10.38 -3.27 8.45
CA ASP A 38 -10.69 -4.61 8.96
C ASP A 38 -9.64 -5.64 8.50
N TYR A 39 -9.03 -6.35 9.45
CA TYR A 39 -7.91 -7.25 9.17
C TYR A 39 -8.31 -8.43 8.26
N ALA A 40 -9.47 -9.05 8.51
CA ALA A 40 -9.92 -10.22 7.76
C ALA A 40 -10.23 -9.86 6.30
N LYS A 41 -10.89 -8.72 6.07
CA LYS A 41 -11.16 -8.18 4.72
C LYS A 41 -9.86 -7.86 3.98
N VAL A 42 -8.92 -7.18 4.64
CA VAL A 42 -7.64 -6.81 4.05
C VAL A 42 -6.84 -8.05 3.64
N GLN A 43 -6.77 -9.06 4.51
CA GLN A 43 -6.09 -10.33 4.16
C GLN A 43 -6.76 -11.05 2.99
N ALA A 44 -8.09 -11.15 2.97
CA ALA A 44 -8.80 -11.79 1.87
C ALA A 44 -8.51 -11.11 0.52
N ARG A 45 -8.50 -9.76 0.51
CA ARG A 45 -8.14 -8.97 -0.68
C ARG A 45 -6.68 -9.14 -1.05
N LEU A 46 -5.78 -9.19 -0.08
CA LEU A 46 -4.35 -9.42 -0.31
C LEU A 46 -4.10 -10.75 -0.99
N PHE A 47 -4.66 -11.85 -0.47
CA PHE A 47 -4.52 -13.16 -1.09
C PHE A 47 -5.13 -13.23 -2.50
N ALA A 48 -6.27 -12.57 -2.71
CA ALA A 48 -6.88 -12.48 -4.03
C ALA A 48 -5.99 -11.68 -5.01
N HIS A 49 -5.36 -10.60 -4.55
CA HIS A 49 -4.45 -9.77 -5.34
C HIS A 49 -3.17 -10.53 -5.72
N ILE A 50 -2.53 -11.20 -4.75
CA ILE A 50 -1.31 -11.99 -4.96
C ILE A 50 -1.50 -13.04 -6.06
N ARG A 51 -2.67 -13.67 -6.13
CA ARG A 51 -2.97 -14.68 -7.16
C ARG A 51 -3.15 -14.09 -8.56
N ARG A 52 -3.43 -12.80 -8.68
CA ARG A 52 -3.82 -12.14 -9.94
C ARG A 52 -2.79 -11.15 -10.45
N SER A 53 -1.97 -10.58 -9.57
CA SER A 53 -1.03 -9.50 -9.88
C SER A 53 0.39 -9.89 -9.49
N PRO A 54 1.35 -9.82 -10.43
CA PRO A 54 2.77 -9.98 -10.12
C PRO A 54 3.34 -8.75 -9.40
N TYR A 55 2.57 -7.66 -9.28
CA TYR A 55 3.00 -6.43 -8.63
C TYR A 55 2.36 -6.24 -7.24
N PRO A 56 3.09 -5.62 -6.28
CA PRO A 56 2.59 -5.32 -4.95
C PRO A 56 1.27 -4.53 -4.97
N PRO A 57 0.34 -4.84 -4.07
CA PRO A 57 -0.90 -4.08 -3.95
C PRO A 57 -0.65 -2.70 -3.34
N ARG A 58 -1.46 -1.72 -3.76
CA ARG A 58 -1.60 -0.43 -3.09
C ARG A 58 -2.58 -0.55 -1.93
N LEU A 59 -2.45 0.31 -0.92
CA LEU A 59 -3.31 0.26 0.27
C LEU A 59 -4.81 0.33 -0.09
N PHE A 60 -5.23 1.24 -0.97
CA PHE A 60 -6.63 1.36 -1.41
C PHE A 60 -7.15 0.15 -2.19
N GLN A 61 -6.28 -0.69 -2.76
CA GLN A 61 -6.71 -1.93 -3.42
C GLN A 61 -7.07 -3.01 -2.39
N LEU A 62 -6.57 -2.87 -1.15
CA LEU A 62 -6.78 -3.81 -0.07
C LEU A 62 -7.84 -3.36 0.93
N THR A 63 -8.29 -2.11 0.85
CA THR A 63 -9.19 -1.50 1.84
C THR A 63 -10.39 -0.87 1.17
N ASP A 64 -11.37 -0.47 1.98
CA ASP A 64 -12.53 0.30 1.52
C ASP A 64 -12.25 1.82 1.48
N ILE A 65 -10.98 2.21 1.67
CA ILE A 65 -10.55 3.60 1.71
C ILE A 65 -10.39 4.10 0.28
N THR A 66 -11.10 5.16 -0.07
CA THR A 66 -10.97 5.76 -1.39
C THR A 66 -9.70 6.61 -1.49
N ALA A 67 -9.20 6.84 -2.70
CA ALA A 67 -8.04 7.73 -2.88
C ALA A 67 -8.30 9.16 -2.38
N SER A 68 -9.57 9.60 -2.31
CA SER A 68 -9.97 10.88 -1.70
C SER A 68 -9.92 10.89 -0.18
N ASP A 69 -10.00 9.71 0.46
CA ASP A 69 -9.88 9.57 1.92
C ASP A 69 -8.42 9.47 2.37
N PHE A 70 -7.48 9.38 1.42
CA PHE A 70 -6.05 9.55 1.67
C PHE A 70 -5.75 11.05 1.76
N PRO A 71 -5.42 11.59 2.95
CA PRO A 71 -4.71 12.85 2.98
C PRO A 71 -3.36 12.61 2.28
N SER A 72 -2.78 13.65 1.67
CA SER A 72 -1.45 13.68 1.03
C SER A 72 -0.26 13.19 1.91
N VAL A 73 -0.55 12.69 3.10
CA VAL A 73 0.34 12.16 4.15
C VAL A 73 1.21 10.98 3.67
N CYS A 74 0.88 10.32 2.56
CA CYS A 74 1.61 9.14 2.09
C CYS A 74 2.47 9.38 0.82
N GLY A 75 2.63 10.63 0.36
CA GLY A 75 3.53 11.05 -0.72
C GLY A 75 3.13 12.41 -1.34
N GLU A 76 4.12 13.25 -1.68
CA GLU A 76 3.90 14.61 -2.24
C GLU A 76 3.12 14.57 -3.56
N GLU A 77 2.15 15.48 -3.67
CA GLU A 77 1.25 15.62 -4.80
C GLU A 77 1.90 16.42 -5.93
N ASP A 78 2.35 15.75 -7.00
CA ASP A 78 2.61 16.45 -8.26
C ASP A 78 1.27 16.78 -8.95
N MET A 79 0.81 18.03 -8.77
CA MET A 79 -0.48 18.57 -9.25
C MET A 79 -0.70 18.54 -10.78
N ASN A 80 0.21 17.97 -11.57
CA ASN A 80 0.05 17.83 -13.03
C ASN A 80 -0.18 16.40 -13.51
N ASN A 81 -0.19 15.40 -12.61
CA ASN A 81 -0.51 14.03 -12.97
C ASN A 81 -1.62 13.50 -12.04
N LYS A 82 -2.69 12.95 -12.62
CA LYS A 82 -3.92 12.56 -11.88
C LYS A 82 -3.75 11.40 -10.88
N GLN A 83 -2.54 11.03 -10.48
CA GLN A 83 -2.29 10.04 -9.43
C GLN A 83 -0.96 10.35 -8.72
N PRO A 84 -0.91 10.28 -7.37
CA PRO A 84 0.35 10.35 -6.65
C PRO A 84 1.20 9.13 -7.03
N ILE A 85 2.28 9.39 -7.75
CA ILE A 85 3.33 8.42 -8.03
C ILE A 85 4.15 8.34 -6.74
N LEU A 86 3.93 7.27 -5.96
CA LEU A 86 4.78 6.99 -4.81
C LEU A 86 6.24 6.92 -5.28
N SER A 87 7.18 7.49 -4.53
CA SER A 87 8.61 7.60 -4.91
C SER A 87 9.28 6.29 -5.36
N TRP A 88 8.72 5.13 -5.02
CA TRP A 88 9.20 3.83 -5.50
C TRP A 88 8.85 3.55 -6.98
N MET A 89 7.90 4.28 -7.58
CA MET A 89 7.46 4.09 -8.98
C MET A 89 8.31 4.88 -9.99
N ASP A 90 9.10 5.86 -9.57
CA ASP A 90 10.04 6.57 -10.45
C ASP A 90 11.16 5.66 -10.94
N GLU A 91 11.64 4.76 -10.09
CA GLU A 91 12.68 3.78 -10.45
C GLU A 91 12.23 2.79 -11.53
N TYR A 92 10.91 2.59 -11.68
CA TYR A 92 10.33 1.70 -12.70
C TYR A 92 9.96 2.44 -14.00
N SER A 93 9.71 3.76 -13.96
CA SER A 93 9.36 4.53 -15.17
C SER A 93 10.56 4.86 -16.05
N LEU A 94 11.77 4.93 -15.49
CA LEU A 94 13.00 5.26 -16.22
C LEU A 94 13.65 4.07 -16.94
N LYS A 95 13.05 2.88 -16.88
CA LYS A 95 13.55 1.66 -17.57
C LYS A 95 12.70 1.21 -18.77
N ALA A 96 11.80 2.07 -19.26
CA ALA A 96 11.01 1.83 -20.48
C ALA A 96 11.66 2.46 -21.71
#